data_AF-A0A969HXN4-F1
#
_entry.id   AF-A0A969HXN4-F1
#
_cell.length_a   1.000
_cell.length_b   1.000
_cell.length_c   1.000
_cell.angle_alpha   90.00
_cell.angle_beta   90.00
_cell.angle_gamma   90.00
#
_symmetry.space_group_name_H-M   'P 1'
#
loop_
_entity.id
_entity.type
_entity.pdbx_description
1 polymer ?
#
loop_
_entity_poly.entity_id
_entity_poly.type
_entity_poly.pdbx_seq_one_letter_code
_entity_poly.pdbx_strand_id
1 'polypeptide(L)'
;MEKRTEALKRELAERQRIEVELNDEREQLEARVRERTAVLEARNRELNTTRIQLQEANEQLVKLVSIDGLTGIANRRHFDEVFAREVRRCLRERQPLSLILCDIDGFKRFNDTYGHARGDDTLKRVAQAVDKTFRRAGDLAARYGGEEFAIVLPGVDARRAWLFADRLRRNIWRLGGPQRGFPRCG
;
A
#
# COMPACT_ATOMS: atom_id res chain seq x y z
N MET A 1 -64.47 48.31 36.08
CA MET A 1 -64.51 47.35 34.95
C MET A 1 -63.69 47.85 33.76
N GLU A 2 -63.87 49.10 33.30
CA GLU A 2 -63.15 49.66 32.14
C GLU A 2 -61.61 49.71 32.25
N LYS A 3 -61.04 50.06 33.42
CA LYS A 3 -59.57 50.08 33.61
C LYS A 3 -58.91 48.71 33.43
N ARG A 4 -59.62 47.62 33.76
CA ARG A 4 -59.10 46.25 33.66
C ARG A 4 -59.14 45.74 32.22
N THR A 5 -60.15 46.13 31.46
CA THR A 5 -60.23 45.86 30.00
C THR A 5 -59.21 46.65 29.19
N GLU A 6 -58.90 47.89 29.57
CA GLU A 6 -57.82 48.69 28.94
C GLU A 6 -56.44 48.06 29.19
N ALA A 7 -56.15 47.65 30.42
CA ALA A 7 -54.88 46.99 30.77
C ALA A 7 -54.69 45.66 30.00
N LEU A 8 -55.73 44.83 29.93
CA LEU A 8 -55.71 43.58 29.15
C LEU A 8 -55.49 43.81 27.65
N LYS A 9 -56.09 44.87 27.08
CA LYS A 9 -55.88 45.23 25.68
C LYS A 9 -54.44 45.67 25.40
N ARG A 10 -53.81 46.42 26.32
CA ARG A 10 -52.41 46.82 26.19
C ARG A 10 -51.45 45.64 26.30
N GLU A 11 -51.68 44.74 27.25
CA GLU A 11 -50.87 43.53 27.42
C GLU A 11 -51.00 42.58 26.22
N LEU A 12 -52.20 42.44 25.66
CA LEU A 12 -52.42 41.66 24.44
C LEU A 12 -51.68 42.26 23.23
N ALA A 13 -51.71 43.59 23.09
CA ALA A 13 -51.00 44.28 22.02
C ALA A 13 -49.47 44.18 22.18
N GLU A 14 -48.96 44.22 23.41
CA GLU A 14 -47.53 44.06 23.71
C GLU A 14 -47.06 42.62 23.43
N ARG A 15 -47.85 41.61 23.84
CA ARG A 15 -47.59 40.21 23.47
C ARG A 15 -47.59 39.99 21.96
N GLN A 16 -48.56 40.56 21.25
CA GLN A 16 -48.63 40.45 19.79
C GLN A 16 -47.40 41.08 19.11
N ARG A 17 -46.87 42.19 19.65
CA ARG A 17 -45.61 42.79 19.13
C ARG A 17 -44.41 41.88 19.35
N ILE A 18 -44.26 41.34 20.55
CA ILE A 18 -43.16 40.44 20.91
C ILE A 18 -43.21 39.15 20.08
N GLU A 19 -44.41 38.62 19.83
CA GLU A 19 -44.59 37.40 19.02
C GLU A 19 -44.19 37.62 17.55
N VAL A 20 -44.51 38.79 16.99
CA VAL A 20 -44.05 39.18 15.65
C VAL A 20 -42.53 39.31 15.61
N GLU A 21 -41.92 39.99 16.59
CA GLU A 21 -40.46 40.18 16.65
C GLU A 21 -39.70 38.85 16.82
N LEU A 22 -40.17 37.95 17.69
CA LEU A 22 -39.63 36.60 17.86
C LEU A 22 -39.74 35.76 16.59
N ASN A 23 -40.84 35.90 15.84
CA ASN A 23 -41.03 35.16 14.61
C ASN A 23 -40.07 35.66 13.51
N ASP A 24 -39.86 36.98 13.42
CA ASP A 24 -38.88 37.58 12.52
C ASP A 24 -37.44 37.13 12.85
N GLU A 25 -37.04 37.14 14.13
CA GLU A 25 -35.72 36.65 14.57
C GLU A 25 -35.52 35.16 14.27
N ARG A 26 -36.56 34.34 14.52
CA ARG A 26 -36.51 32.91 14.21
C ARG A 26 -36.35 32.67 12.71
N GLU A 27 -37.07 33.42 11.87
CA GLU A 27 -36.95 33.30 10.42
C GLU A 27 -35.55 33.71 9.93
N GLN A 28 -34.96 34.76 10.51
CA GLN A 28 -33.57 35.15 10.24
C GLN A 28 -32.56 34.08 10.68
N LEU A 29 -32.76 33.46 11.85
CA LEU A 29 -31.88 32.41 12.35
C LEU A 29 -31.96 31.15 11.47
N GLU A 30 -33.18 30.75 11.09
CA GLU A 30 -33.42 29.64 10.16
C GLU A 30 -32.80 29.92 8.78
N ALA A 31 -32.82 31.17 8.31
CA ALA A 31 -32.12 31.57 7.09
C ALA A 31 -30.59 31.42 7.23
N ARG A 32 -29.98 31.91 8.32
CA ARG A 32 -28.53 31.78 8.57
C ARG A 32 -28.09 30.32 8.71
N VAL A 33 -28.88 29.49 9.39
CA VAL A 33 -28.57 28.05 9.53
C VAL A 33 -28.64 27.37 8.18
N ARG A 34 -29.67 27.65 7.35
CA ARG A 34 -29.77 27.11 5.99
C ARG A 34 -28.56 27.49 5.14
N GLU A 35 -28.17 28.76 5.16
CA GLU A 35 -27.00 29.25 4.42
C GLU A 35 -25.71 28.56 4.88
N ARG A 36 -25.47 28.48 6.20
CA ARG A 36 -24.25 27.88 6.74
C ARG A 36 -24.18 26.37 6.49
N THR A 37 -25.31 25.67 6.59
CA THR A 37 -25.40 24.25 6.27
C THR A 37 -25.08 24.01 4.79
N ALA A 38 -25.61 24.83 3.89
CA ALA A 38 -25.31 24.72 2.46
C ALA A 38 -23.80 24.90 2.15
N VAL A 39 -23.15 25.87 2.80
CA VAL A 39 -21.70 26.09 2.66
C VAL A 39 -20.89 24.91 3.20
N LEU A 40 -21.26 24.38 4.37
CA LEU A 40 -20.58 23.23 4.97
C LEU A 40 -20.71 21.98 4.11
N GLU A 41 -21.89 21.72 3.55
CA GLU A 41 -22.12 20.60 2.64
C GLU A 41 -21.30 20.74 1.35
N ALA A 42 -21.19 21.94 0.80
CA ALA A 42 -20.36 22.20 -0.37
C ALA A 42 -18.88 21.92 -0.05
N ARG A 43 -18.37 22.42 1.08
CA ARG A 43 -16.99 22.14 1.49
C ARG A 43 -16.72 20.68 1.82
N ASN A 44 -17.68 19.98 2.43
CA ASN A 44 -17.53 18.57 2.75
C ASN A 44 -17.47 17.73 1.45
N ARG A 45 -18.28 18.07 0.44
CA ARG A 45 -18.21 17.44 -0.89
C ARG A 45 -16.84 17.63 -1.56
N GLU A 46 -16.30 18.85 -1.51
CA GLU A 46 -14.98 19.14 -2.06
C GLU A 46 -13.87 18.39 -1.31
N LEU A 47 -13.88 18.43 0.02
CA LEU A 47 -12.90 17.70 0.85
C LEU A 47 -12.93 16.20 0.57
N ASN A 48 -14.11 15.60 0.44
CA ASN A 48 -14.25 14.19 0.08
C ASN A 48 -13.71 13.90 -1.32
N THR A 49 -13.94 14.80 -2.28
CA THR A 49 -13.44 14.65 -3.65
C THR A 49 -11.91 14.69 -3.67
N THR A 50 -11.31 15.69 -3.03
CA THR A 50 -9.83 15.79 -2.92
C THR A 50 -9.26 14.60 -2.18
N ARG A 51 -9.92 14.13 -1.10
CA ARG A 51 -9.47 12.95 -0.35
C ARG A 51 -9.44 11.69 -1.22
N ILE A 52 -10.45 11.47 -2.04
CA ILE A 52 -10.51 10.34 -2.98
C ILE A 52 -9.36 10.43 -3.98
N GLN A 53 -9.17 11.60 -4.62
CA GLN A 53 -8.07 11.80 -5.57
C GLN A 53 -6.70 11.57 -4.94
N LEU A 54 -6.49 12.04 -3.72
CA LEU A 54 -5.23 11.86 -3.00
C LEU A 54 -4.99 10.39 -2.67
N GLN A 55 -6.03 9.68 -2.26
CA GLN A 55 -5.98 8.25 -1.98
C GLN A 55 -5.65 7.46 -3.25
N GLU A 56 -6.29 7.77 -4.37
CA GLU A 56 -6.02 7.14 -5.67
C GLU A 56 -4.59 7.40 -6.13
N ALA A 57 -4.10 8.64 -6.02
CA ALA A 57 -2.72 8.99 -6.37
C ALA A 57 -1.72 8.27 -5.46
N ASN A 58 -2.00 8.16 -4.16
CA ASN A 58 -1.13 7.45 -3.22
C ASN A 58 -1.13 5.93 -3.50
N GLU A 59 -2.27 5.33 -3.82
CA GLU A 59 -2.33 3.93 -4.24
C GLU A 59 -1.57 3.70 -5.54
N GLN A 60 -1.62 4.64 -6.49
CA GLN A 60 -0.81 4.59 -7.70
C GLN A 60 0.67 4.72 -7.39
N LEU A 61 1.08 5.62 -6.51
CA LEU A 61 2.47 5.74 -6.07
C LEU A 61 2.96 4.47 -5.38
N VAL A 62 2.16 3.89 -4.50
CA VAL A 62 2.51 2.62 -3.83
C VAL A 62 2.59 1.46 -4.82
N LYS A 63 1.73 1.43 -5.85
CA LYS A 63 1.84 0.49 -6.97
C LYS A 63 3.10 0.74 -7.82
N LEU A 64 3.51 2.00 -7.98
CA LEU A 64 4.72 2.40 -8.71
C LEU A 64 5.99 2.02 -7.93
N VAL A 65 5.97 2.03 -6.60
CA VAL A 65 7.06 1.49 -5.75
C VAL A 65 6.95 -0.04 -5.69
N SER A 66 7.22 -0.68 -6.82
CA SER A 66 7.26 -2.13 -6.98
C SER A 66 8.63 -2.73 -6.61
N ILE A 67 9.61 -1.89 -6.30
CA ILE A 67 11.02 -2.24 -6.10
C ILE A 67 11.38 -2.18 -4.60
N ASP A 68 12.21 -3.12 -4.16
CA ASP A 68 12.85 -3.10 -2.86
C ASP A 68 14.01 -2.10 -2.84
N GLY A 69 13.95 -1.15 -1.91
CA GLY A 69 14.90 -0.03 -1.86
C GLY A 69 16.35 -0.43 -1.56
N LEU A 70 16.61 -1.61 -0.97
CA LEU A 70 17.96 -2.08 -0.70
C LEU A 70 18.56 -2.82 -1.89
N THR A 71 17.79 -3.74 -2.48
CA THR A 71 18.29 -4.73 -3.44
C THR A 71 18.03 -4.36 -4.89
N GLY A 72 17.08 -3.48 -5.17
CA GLY A 72 16.75 -3.01 -6.52
C GLY A 72 15.94 -4.01 -7.36
N ILE A 73 15.57 -5.17 -6.82
CA ILE A 73 14.63 -6.11 -7.43
C ILE A 73 13.20 -5.86 -6.92
N ALA A 74 12.20 -6.60 -7.39
CA ALA A 74 10.84 -6.41 -6.94
C ALA A 74 10.68 -6.61 -5.41
N ASN A 75 9.74 -5.90 -4.80
CA ASN A 75 9.38 -6.12 -3.40
C ASN A 75 8.28 -7.18 -3.26
N ARG A 76 8.02 -7.61 -2.03
CA ARG A 76 6.96 -8.59 -1.69
C ARG A 76 5.59 -8.20 -2.24
N ARG A 77 5.21 -6.92 -2.15
CA ARG A 77 3.90 -6.46 -2.62
C ARG A 77 3.75 -6.69 -4.12
N HIS A 78 4.76 -6.32 -4.90
CA HIS A 78 4.76 -6.55 -6.34
C HIS A 78 4.78 -8.05 -6.67
N PHE A 79 5.51 -8.85 -5.92
CA PHE A 79 5.48 -10.30 -6.03
C PHE A 79 4.05 -10.86 -5.83
N ASP A 80 3.35 -10.49 -4.76
CA ASP A 80 2.03 -11.02 -4.45
C ASP A 80 1.02 -10.67 -5.56
N GLU A 81 1.07 -9.43 -6.08
CA GLU A 81 0.24 -8.95 -7.18
C GLU A 81 0.50 -9.72 -8.48
N VAL A 82 1.77 -9.91 -8.84
CA VAL A 82 2.18 -10.63 -10.06
C VAL A 82 1.88 -12.12 -9.94
N PHE A 83 2.19 -12.74 -8.82
CA PHE A 83 1.93 -14.16 -8.59
C PHE A 83 0.44 -14.49 -8.72
N ALA A 84 -0.43 -13.71 -8.09
CA ALA A 84 -1.88 -13.88 -8.22
C ALA A 84 -2.39 -13.68 -9.66
N ARG A 85 -1.74 -12.82 -10.45
CA ARG A 85 -2.05 -12.63 -11.87
C ARG A 85 -1.59 -13.83 -12.72
N GLU A 86 -0.34 -14.29 -12.53
CA GLU A 86 0.24 -15.38 -13.32
C GLU A 86 -0.40 -16.73 -13.00
N VAL A 87 -0.82 -16.98 -11.75
CA VAL A 87 -1.63 -18.17 -11.40
C VAL A 87 -2.90 -18.22 -12.24
N ARG A 88 -3.68 -17.13 -12.26
CA ARG A 88 -4.92 -17.05 -13.04
C ARG A 88 -4.66 -17.20 -14.54
N ARG A 89 -3.56 -16.63 -15.04
CA ARG A 89 -3.18 -16.72 -16.46
C ARG A 89 -2.78 -18.14 -16.86
N CYS A 90 -1.86 -18.75 -16.13
CA CYS A 90 -1.35 -20.09 -16.42
C CYS A 90 -2.46 -21.15 -16.35
N LEU A 91 -3.40 -21.00 -15.41
CA LEU A 91 -4.59 -21.85 -15.34
C LEU A 91 -5.46 -21.75 -16.60
N ARG A 92 -5.72 -20.53 -17.12
CA ARG A 92 -6.49 -20.34 -18.35
C ARG A 92 -5.77 -20.86 -19.59
N GLU A 93 -4.47 -20.61 -19.68
CA GLU A 93 -3.64 -20.99 -20.84
C GLU A 93 -3.15 -22.45 -20.76
N ARG A 94 -3.48 -23.19 -19.69
CA ARG A 94 -2.99 -24.55 -19.40
C ARG A 94 -1.46 -24.66 -19.49
N GLN A 95 -0.77 -23.62 -19.00
CA GLN A 95 0.69 -23.57 -18.93
C GLN A 95 1.18 -23.92 -17.52
N PRO A 96 2.36 -24.55 -17.38
CA PRO A 96 2.94 -24.78 -16.07
C PRO A 96 3.36 -23.45 -15.43
N LEU A 97 3.25 -23.36 -14.12
CA LEU A 97 3.76 -22.24 -13.32
C LEU A 97 4.63 -22.83 -12.21
N SER A 98 5.86 -22.34 -12.10
CA SER A 98 6.77 -22.71 -11.02
C SER A 98 7.07 -21.52 -10.12
N LEU A 99 7.28 -21.79 -8.84
CA LEU A 99 7.69 -20.83 -7.82
C LEU A 99 8.96 -21.36 -7.15
N ILE A 100 9.95 -20.50 -6.98
CA ILE A 100 11.15 -20.78 -6.19
C ILE A 100 11.14 -19.84 -5.00
N LEU A 101 11.32 -20.39 -3.80
CA LEU A 101 11.58 -19.64 -2.58
C LEU A 101 13.01 -19.99 -2.12
N CYS A 102 13.82 -18.98 -1.86
CA CYS A 102 15.22 -19.11 -1.43
C CYS A 102 15.44 -18.32 -0.15
N ASP A 103 16.23 -18.86 0.77
CA ASP A 103 16.68 -18.18 1.99
C ASP A 103 18.22 -18.11 2.02
N ILE A 104 18.78 -17.13 2.74
CA ILE A 104 20.22 -17.05 2.99
C ILE A 104 20.56 -17.71 4.34
N ASP A 105 21.11 -18.92 4.28
CA ASP A 105 21.52 -19.73 5.41
C ASP A 105 22.42 -18.96 6.40
N GLY A 106 21.93 -18.81 7.63
CA GLY A 106 22.71 -18.25 8.73
C GLY A 106 22.97 -16.74 8.61
N PHE A 107 22.13 -16.01 7.88
CA PHE A 107 22.27 -14.57 7.67
C PHE A 107 22.32 -13.76 8.98
N LYS A 108 21.51 -14.13 9.99
CA LYS A 108 21.58 -13.51 11.32
C LYS A 108 22.97 -13.60 11.95
N ARG A 109 23.55 -14.81 12.01
CA ARG A 109 24.91 -15.02 12.57
C ARG A 109 25.98 -14.27 11.77
N PHE A 110 25.81 -14.18 10.45
CA PHE A 110 26.68 -13.38 9.61
C PHE A 110 26.62 -11.89 9.99
N ASN A 111 25.41 -11.32 10.13
CA ASN A 111 25.23 -9.94 10.56
C ASN A 111 25.80 -9.68 11.96
N ASP A 112 25.61 -10.62 12.90
CA ASP A 112 26.16 -10.51 14.25
C ASP A 112 27.70 -10.50 14.24
N THR A 113 28.32 -11.20 13.28
CA THR A 113 29.79 -11.30 13.16
C THR A 113 30.42 -10.14 12.38
N TYR A 114 29.75 -9.68 11.33
CA TYR A 114 30.32 -8.78 10.32
C TYR A 114 29.61 -7.42 10.21
N GLY A 115 28.54 -7.23 10.96
CA GLY A 115 27.72 -6.01 10.98
C GLY A 115 26.68 -5.95 9.86
N HIS A 116 25.60 -5.21 10.11
CA HIS A 116 24.48 -5.04 9.17
C HIS A 116 24.91 -4.46 7.82
N ALA A 117 25.88 -3.54 7.76
CA ALA A 117 26.36 -2.97 6.51
C ALA A 117 26.93 -4.05 5.55
N ARG A 118 27.67 -5.03 6.08
CA ARG A 118 28.14 -6.18 5.27
C ARG A 118 27.00 -7.13 4.90
N GLY A 119 26.00 -7.26 5.76
CA GLY A 119 24.75 -7.98 5.46
C GLY A 119 24.02 -7.37 4.26
N ASP A 120 23.85 -6.05 4.27
CA ASP A 120 23.20 -5.30 3.20
C ASP A 120 23.92 -5.44 1.86
N ASP A 121 25.26 -5.36 1.87
CA ASP A 121 26.06 -5.60 0.66
C ASP A 121 25.94 -7.04 0.17
N THR A 122 25.81 -8.00 1.09
CA THR A 122 25.59 -9.41 0.76
C THR A 122 24.21 -9.59 0.09
N LEU A 123 23.16 -8.99 0.65
CA LEU A 123 21.81 -9.01 0.08
C LEU A 123 21.77 -8.40 -1.33
N LYS A 124 22.45 -7.26 -1.54
CA LYS A 124 22.58 -6.64 -2.86
C LYS A 124 23.25 -7.57 -3.87
N ARG A 125 24.34 -8.25 -3.49
CA ARG A 125 25.04 -9.20 -4.37
C ARG A 125 24.18 -10.41 -4.70
N VAL A 126 23.47 -10.97 -3.73
CA VAL A 126 22.54 -12.08 -3.94
C VAL A 126 21.42 -11.65 -4.88
N ALA A 127 20.79 -10.50 -4.64
CA ALA A 127 19.75 -9.96 -5.51
C ALA A 127 20.20 -9.79 -6.96
N GLN A 128 21.42 -9.26 -7.18
CA GLN A 128 22.02 -9.18 -8.51
C GLN A 128 22.23 -10.56 -9.16
N ALA A 129 22.58 -11.58 -8.38
CA ALA A 129 22.73 -12.94 -8.86
C ALA A 129 21.39 -13.56 -9.26
N VAL A 130 20.35 -13.32 -8.46
CA VAL A 130 18.97 -13.73 -8.74
C VAL A 130 18.50 -13.06 -10.03
N ASP A 131 18.58 -11.73 -10.11
CA ASP A 131 18.18 -10.96 -11.29
C ASP A 131 18.90 -11.42 -12.57
N LYS A 132 20.23 -11.64 -12.49
CA LYS A 132 21.00 -12.17 -13.63
C LYS A 132 20.59 -13.58 -14.06
N THR A 133 20.11 -14.38 -13.12
CA THR A 133 19.72 -15.77 -13.38
C THR A 133 18.33 -15.85 -14.02
N PHE A 134 17.42 -14.91 -13.69
CA PHE A 134 16.02 -14.93 -14.10
C PHE A 134 15.65 -13.66 -14.88
N ARG A 135 16.03 -13.62 -16.16
CA ARG A 135 15.88 -12.45 -17.05
C ARG A 135 14.88 -12.63 -18.18
N ARG A 136 14.25 -13.80 -18.28
CA ARG A 136 13.31 -14.05 -19.38
C ARG A 136 12.08 -13.17 -19.18
N ALA A 137 11.53 -12.68 -20.29
CA ALA A 137 10.25 -11.97 -20.25
C ALA A 137 9.19 -12.83 -19.54
N GLY A 138 8.61 -12.28 -18.46
CA GLY A 138 7.62 -12.96 -17.63
C GLY A 138 8.17 -13.58 -16.35
N ASP A 139 9.48 -13.80 -16.22
CA ASP A 139 10.08 -14.16 -14.93
C ASP A 139 10.01 -12.95 -14.00
N LEU A 140 9.75 -13.17 -12.71
CA LEU A 140 9.82 -12.13 -11.68
C LEU A 140 10.69 -12.60 -10.53
N ALA A 141 11.73 -11.84 -10.21
CA ALA A 141 12.51 -12.00 -8.98
C ALA A 141 12.17 -10.90 -7.98
N ALA A 142 11.92 -11.28 -6.72
CA ALA A 142 11.56 -10.36 -5.65
C ALA A 142 12.25 -10.69 -4.34
N ARG A 143 12.49 -9.67 -3.52
CA ARG A 143 12.83 -9.84 -2.10
C ARG A 143 11.52 -9.98 -1.31
N TYR A 144 11.30 -11.17 -0.76
CA TYR A 144 10.06 -11.54 -0.09
C TYR A 144 10.07 -11.16 1.40
N GLY A 145 11.23 -11.33 2.04
CA GLY A 145 11.47 -11.06 3.46
C GLY A 145 12.92 -10.66 3.67
N GLY A 146 13.33 -10.35 4.90
CA GLY A 146 14.68 -9.85 5.24
C GLY A 146 15.79 -10.43 4.37
N GLU A 147 15.99 -11.74 4.44
CA GLU A 147 16.94 -12.52 3.66
C GLU A 147 16.31 -13.46 2.63
N GLU A 148 14.99 -13.44 2.50
CA GLU A 148 14.22 -14.34 1.65
C GLU A 148 13.99 -13.75 0.25
N PHE A 149 14.16 -14.57 -0.78
CA PHE A 149 13.93 -14.24 -2.18
C PHE A 149 12.88 -15.17 -2.78
N ALA A 150 12.00 -14.63 -3.61
CA ALA A 150 10.98 -15.38 -4.33
C ALA A 150 11.09 -15.14 -5.83
N ILE A 151 10.92 -16.21 -6.62
CA ILE A 151 11.00 -16.16 -8.08
C ILE A 151 9.78 -16.85 -8.71
N VAL A 152 9.02 -16.10 -9.51
CA VAL A 152 7.87 -16.60 -10.27
C VAL A 152 8.30 -16.93 -11.70
N LEU A 153 7.99 -18.13 -12.17
CA LEU A 153 8.38 -18.65 -13.48
C LEU A 153 7.18 -19.16 -14.29
N PRO A 154 6.47 -18.28 -15.02
CA PRO A 154 5.35 -18.67 -15.89
C PRO A 154 5.82 -19.51 -17.07
N GLY A 155 5.08 -20.54 -17.46
CA GLY A 155 5.45 -21.44 -18.56
C GLY A 155 6.69 -22.29 -18.29
N VAL A 156 7.08 -22.49 -17.02
CA VAL A 156 8.23 -23.32 -16.62
C VAL A 156 7.73 -24.47 -15.76
N ASP A 157 8.08 -25.70 -16.15
CA ASP A 157 7.83 -26.90 -15.36
C ASP A 157 8.81 -27.06 -14.19
N ALA A 158 8.45 -27.93 -13.24
CA ALA A 158 9.24 -28.16 -12.04
C ALA A 158 10.68 -28.64 -12.31
N ARG A 159 10.93 -29.41 -13.37
CA ARG A 159 12.28 -29.91 -13.69
C ARG A 159 13.18 -28.77 -14.15
N ARG A 160 12.67 -27.91 -15.04
CA ARG A 160 13.40 -26.72 -15.49
C ARG A 160 13.57 -25.69 -14.38
N ALA A 161 12.55 -25.50 -13.54
CA ALA A 161 12.65 -24.63 -12.37
C ALA A 161 13.76 -25.09 -11.42
N TRP A 162 13.87 -26.40 -11.16
CA TRP A 162 14.94 -26.96 -10.35
C TRP A 162 16.34 -26.71 -10.94
N LEU A 163 16.51 -26.85 -12.26
CA LEU A 163 17.79 -26.54 -12.93
C LEU A 163 18.18 -25.06 -12.77
N PHE A 164 17.20 -24.15 -12.83
CA PHE A 164 17.47 -22.73 -12.57
C PHE A 164 17.79 -22.46 -11.10
N ALA A 165 17.09 -23.09 -10.16
CA ALA A 165 17.37 -22.99 -8.73
C ALA A 165 18.79 -23.47 -8.40
N ASP A 166 19.20 -24.63 -8.92
CA ASP A 166 20.55 -25.16 -8.68
C ASP A 166 21.63 -24.30 -9.34
N ARG A 167 21.36 -23.71 -10.51
CA ARG A 167 22.25 -22.73 -11.13
C ARG A 167 22.39 -21.47 -10.26
N LEU A 168 21.28 -20.94 -9.74
CA LEU A 168 21.31 -19.80 -8.82
C LEU A 168 22.15 -20.13 -7.59
N ARG A 169 21.88 -21.26 -6.94
CA ARG A 169 22.61 -21.75 -5.76
C ARG A 169 24.11 -21.81 -6.03
N ARG A 170 24.53 -22.40 -7.16
CA ARG A 170 25.94 -22.45 -7.58
C ARG A 170 26.54 -21.06 -7.84
N ASN A 171 25.78 -20.14 -8.43
CA ASN A 171 26.23 -18.77 -8.66
C ASN A 171 26.44 -18.02 -7.35
N ILE A 172 25.51 -18.13 -6.40
CA ILE A 172 25.62 -17.51 -5.07
C ILE A 172 26.82 -18.09 -4.31
N TRP A 173 27.02 -19.42 -4.37
CA TRP A 173 28.20 -20.06 -3.80
C TRP A 173 29.51 -19.49 -4.33
N ARG A 174 29.57 -19.11 -5.62
CA ARG A 174 30.76 -18.50 -6.23
C ARG A 174 30.96 -17.03 -5.87
N LEU A 175 29.91 -16.33 -5.39
CA LEU A 175 30.06 -14.97 -4.86
C LEU A 175 30.87 -14.96 -3.55
N GLY A 176 30.85 -16.08 -2.82
CA GLY A 176 31.80 -16.37 -1.76
C GLY A 176 33.18 -16.70 -2.37
N GLY A 177 33.98 -15.67 -2.64
CA GLY A 177 35.43 -15.83 -2.80
C GLY A 177 36.08 -16.45 -1.54
N PRO A 178 37.41 -16.66 -1.50
CA PRO A 178 38.12 -17.45 -0.47
C PRO A 178 38.10 -16.87 0.97
N GLN A 179 37.17 -15.96 1.29
CA GLN A 179 36.94 -15.50 2.65
C GLN A 179 35.91 -16.40 3.33
N ARG A 180 36.39 -17.13 4.35
CA ARG A 180 35.55 -17.90 5.29
C ARG A 180 34.49 -16.96 5.88
N GLY A 181 33.24 -17.06 5.43
CA GLY A 181 32.14 -16.30 6.03
C GLY A 181 30.92 -16.02 5.16
N PHE A 182 30.99 -16.12 3.82
CA PHE A 182 29.80 -15.81 2.99
C PHE A 182 28.67 -16.82 3.26
N PRO A 183 27.45 -16.37 3.59
CA PRO A 183 26.35 -17.26 3.90
C PRO A 183 25.90 -18.04 2.65
N ARG A 184 25.41 -19.25 2.88
CA ARG A 184 24.98 -20.17 1.82
C ARG A 184 23.51 -19.88 1.50
N CYS A 185 23.00 -20.34 0.36
CA CYS A 185 21.55 -20.37 0.12
C CYS A 185 21.10 -21.82 0.04
N GLY A 186 20.08 -22.14 0.84
CA GLY A 186 19.32 -23.39 0.81
C GLY A 186 18.22 -23.36 -0.24
#